data_AF-M2R6M5-F1
#
_entry.id   AF-M2R6M5-F1
#
_cell.length_a   1.000
_cell.length_b   1.000
_cell.length_c   1.000
_cell.angle_alpha   90.00
_cell.angle_beta   90.00
_cell.angle_gamma   90.00
#
_symmetry.space_group_name_H-M   'P 1'
#
loop_
_entity.id
_entity.type
_entity.pdbx_description
1 polymer ?
#
loop_
_entity_poly.entity_id
_entity_poly.type
_entity_poly.pdbx_seq_one_letter_code
_entity_poly.pdbx_strand_id
1 'polypeptide(L)' 'MSTQQANRARDGRDEESEEEYVPRVPKRTPMACQFCRGRKLKCDGRQTCANCQRRAIPCTYVPVQKQ' A
#
# COMPACT_ATOMS: atom_id res chain seq x y z
N MET A 1 7.36 -49.16 33.31
CA MET A 1 8.12 -49.46 32.07
C MET A 1 7.25 -49.05 30.88
N SER A 2 7.41 -47.99 30.09
CA SER A 2 8.09 -46.70 30.15
C SER A 2 7.42 -45.92 29.00
N THR A 3 6.69 -44.86 29.31
CA THR A 3 6.03 -43.99 28.33
C THR A 3 7.07 -43.10 27.65
N GLN A 4 7.26 -43.26 26.34
CA GLN A 4 8.14 -42.38 25.56
C GLN A 4 7.32 -41.68 24.48
N GLN A 5 6.74 -40.53 24.81
CA GLN A 5 6.23 -39.56 23.83
C GLN A 5 7.35 -38.54 23.58
N ALA A 6 7.93 -38.59 22.39
CA ALA A 6 9.00 -37.70 21.97
C ALA A 6 8.40 -36.40 21.41
N ASN A 7 8.62 -35.29 22.12
CA ASN A 7 8.29 -33.94 21.68
C ASN A 7 9.17 -33.54 20.49
N ARG A 8 8.59 -33.49 19.28
CA ARG A 8 9.21 -32.85 18.11
C ARG A 8 9.01 -31.34 18.20
N ALA A 9 9.95 -30.65 18.82
CA ALA A 9 10.07 -29.20 18.71
C ALA A 9 10.37 -28.83 17.24
N ARG A 10 9.47 -28.10 16.58
CA ARG A 10 9.71 -27.49 15.27
C ARG A 10 10.51 -26.21 15.50
N ASP A 11 11.83 -26.32 15.32
CA ASP A 11 12.76 -25.19 15.28
C ASP A 11 12.45 -24.36 14.01
N GLY A 12 11.55 -23.38 14.15
CA GLY A 12 11.33 -22.34 13.15
C GLY A 12 12.50 -21.39 13.17
N ARG A 13 13.59 -21.79 12.50
CA ARG A 13 14.77 -20.97 12.29
C ARG A 13 14.48 -20.04 11.12
N ASP A 14 13.90 -18.88 11.40
CA ASP A 14 13.85 -17.77 10.45
C ASP A 14 15.30 -17.34 10.18
N GLU A 15 15.80 -17.81 9.04
CA GLU A 15 17.10 -17.47 8.46
C GLU A 15 16.99 -16.03 7.97
N GLU A 16 17.41 -15.08 8.82
CA GLU A 16 17.40 -13.65 8.58
C GLU A 16 18.38 -13.31 7.44
N SER A 17 17.89 -13.43 6.21
CA SER A 17 18.58 -12.87 5.04
C SER A 17 18.53 -11.35 5.14
N GLU A 18 19.70 -10.71 5.25
CA GLU A 18 19.92 -9.28 5.15
C GLU A 18 19.55 -8.75 3.74
N GLU A 19 18.29 -8.89 3.35
CA GLU A 19 17.72 -8.11 2.27
C GLU A 19 17.49 -6.71 2.84
N GLU A 20 18.32 -5.77 2.40
CA GLU A 20 18.19 -4.34 2.68
C GLU A 20 16.71 -3.94 2.61
N TYR A 21 16.08 -3.78 3.77
CA TYR A 21 14.69 -3.34 3.88
C TYR A 21 14.65 -1.88 3.47
N VAL A 22 14.64 -1.63 2.15
CA VAL A 22 14.34 -0.33 1.61
C VAL A 22 12.89 -0.08 2.03
N PRO A 23 12.63 0.85 2.97
CA PRO A 23 11.27 1.12 3.38
C PRO A 23 10.53 1.49 2.09
N ARG A 24 9.52 0.70 1.72
CA ARG A 24 8.62 1.03 0.61
C ARG A 24 7.80 2.22 1.07
N VAL A 25 8.41 3.39 1.23
CA VAL A 25 7.73 4.61 1.61
C VAL A 25 6.65 4.76 0.55
N PRO A 26 5.36 4.58 0.90
CA PRO A 26 4.31 4.66 -0.09
C PRO A 26 4.42 6.09 -0.60
N LYS A 27 4.74 6.27 -1.89
CA LYS A 27 4.84 7.59 -2.51
C LYS A 27 3.52 8.28 -2.22
N ARG A 28 3.50 9.14 -1.21
CA ARG A 28 2.28 9.80 -0.76
C ARG A 28 1.83 10.62 -1.94
N THR A 29 0.61 10.38 -2.37
CA THR A 29 0.03 11.12 -3.48
C THR A 29 0.02 12.59 -3.08
N PRO A 30 0.78 13.46 -3.75
CA PRO A 30 0.98 14.84 -3.31
C PRO A 30 -0.34 15.61 -3.34
N MET A 31 -1.30 15.15 -4.15
CA MET A 31 -2.61 15.77 -4.33
C MET A 31 -3.63 14.74 -4.81
N ALA A 32 -4.87 14.86 -4.34
CA ALA A 32 -6.00 14.12 -4.90
C ALA A 32 -6.43 14.69 -6.26
N CYS A 33 -6.92 13.86 -7.19
CA CYS A 33 -7.50 14.36 -8.44
C CYS A 33 -8.72 15.25 -8.17
N GLN A 34 -9.11 16.08 -9.14
CA GLN A 34 -10.23 17.03 -9.01
C GLN A 34 -11.53 16.38 -8.51
N PHE A 35 -11.89 15.24 -9.08
CA PHE A 35 -13.09 14.50 -8.67
C PHE A 35 -13.02 14.02 -7.22
N CYS A 36 -11.94 13.35 -6.85
CA CYS A 36 -11.76 12.86 -5.48
C CYS A 36 -11.64 14.00 -4.48
N ARG A 37 -11.00 15.12 -4.86
CA ARG A 37 -10.90 16.33 -4.04
C ARG A 37 -12.27 16.96 -3.79
N GLY A 38 -13.07 17.16 -4.84
CA GLY A 38 -14.42 17.73 -4.72
C GLY A 38 -15.39 16.82 -3.94
N ARG A 39 -15.22 15.50 -4.04
CA ARG A 39 -16.03 14.52 -3.29
C ARG A 39 -15.43 14.08 -1.95
N LYS A 40 -14.29 14.66 -1.54
CA LYS A 40 -13.56 14.30 -0.31
C LYS A 40 -13.26 12.78 -0.20
N LEU A 41 -12.98 12.15 -1.33
CA LEU A 41 -12.62 10.72 -1.41
C LEU A 41 -11.09 10.53 -1.35
N LYS A 42 -10.66 9.39 -0.82
CA LYS A 42 -9.25 8.98 -0.88
C LYS A 42 -8.83 8.76 -2.34
N CYS A 43 -7.78 9.45 -2.77
CA CYS A 43 -7.20 9.31 -4.10
C CYS A 43 -5.90 8.51 -4.04
N ASP A 44 -5.71 7.57 -4.96
CA ASP A 44 -4.54 6.71 -5.08
C ASP A 44 -3.44 7.28 -6.02
N GLY A 45 -3.68 8.43 -6.66
CA GLY A 45 -2.64 9.22 -7.34
C GLY A 45 -1.97 8.57 -8.55
N ARG A 46 -2.53 7.48 -9.08
CA ARG A 46 -2.13 6.88 -10.37
C ARG A 46 -2.55 7.79 -11.53
N GLN A 47 -2.08 7.50 -12.75
CA GLN A 47 -2.49 8.24 -13.97
C GLN A 47 -4.02 8.40 -14.07
N THR A 48 -4.74 7.29 -13.84
CA THR A 48 -6.17 7.27 -13.55
C THR A 48 -6.37 6.62 -12.19
N CYS A 49 -6.91 7.36 -11.23
CA CYS A 49 -7.14 6.82 -9.89
C CYS A 49 -8.24 5.75 -9.92
N ALA A 50 -8.19 4.78 -9.01
CA ALA A 50 -9.11 3.64 -8.96
C ALA A 50 -10.60 4.06 -8.89
N ASN A 51 -10.90 5.18 -8.24
CA ASN A 51 -12.26 5.73 -8.17
C ASN A 51 -12.74 6.26 -9.52
N CYS A 52 -11.88 6.98 -10.25
CA CYS A 52 -12.21 7.49 -11.57
C CYS A 52 -12.29 6.36 -12.60
N GLN A 53 -11.40 5.37 -12.51
CA GLN A 53 -11.40 4.20 -13.39
C GLN A 53 -12.70 3.41 -13.27
N ARG A 54 -13.13 3.06 -12.06
CA ARG A 54 -14.39 2.31 -11.84
C ARG A 54 -15.64 3.06 -12.30
N ARG A 55 -15.59 4.41 -12.28
CA ARG A 55 -16.71 5.27 -12.68
C ARG A 55 -16.63 5.71 -14.14
N ALA A 56 -15.55 5.35 -14.85
CA ALA A 56 -15.27 5.78 -16.22
C ALA A 56 -15.37 7.32 -16.41
N ILE A 57 -14.88 8.09 -15.45
CA ILE A 57 -14.88 9.57 -15.49
C ILE A 57 -13.47 10.13 -15.69
N PRO A 58 -13.34 11.38 -16.18
CA PRO A 58 -12.06 12.06 -16.30
C PRO A 58 -11.32 12.15 -14.95
N CYS A 59 -10.06 11.73 -14.93
CA CYS A 59 -9.18 11.82 -13.76
C CYS A 59 -8.14 12.92 -13.99
N THR A 60 -8.49 14.15 -13.64
CA THR A 60 -7.62 15.31 -13.86
C THR A 60 -6.97 15.78 -12.55
N TYR A 61 -5.66 15.97 -12.57
CA TYR A 61 -4.90 16.59 -11.48
C TYR A 61 -4.57 18.02 -11.91
N VAL A 62 -5.03 19.02 -11.16
CA VAL A 62 -4.76 20.45 -11.47
C VAL A 62 -3.92 21.02 -10.32
N PRO A 63 -2.75 21.61 -10.60
CA PRO A 63 -1.95 22.23 -9.57
C PRO A 63 -2.70 23.41 -8.94
N VAL A 64 -2.67 23.51 -7.62
CA VAL A 64 -3.11 24.72 -6.92
C VAL A 64 -2.08 25.81 -7.19
N GLN A 65 -2.45 26.80 -8.02
CA GLN A 65 -1.64 28.00 -8.21
C GLN A 65 -1.55 28.73 -6.86
N LYS A 66 -0.33 29.05 -6.42
CA LYS A 66 -0.11 29.93 -5.27
C LYS A 66 -0.53 31.34 -5.69
N GLN A 67 -1.49 31.93 -4.99
CA GLN A 67 -1.77 33.38 -5.04
C GLN A 67 -0.74 34.14 -4.21
#